data_AF-A0AAI9T630-F1
#
_entry.id   AF-A0AAI9T630-F1
#
_cell.length_a   1.000
_cell.length_b   1.000
_cell.length_c   1.000
_cell.angle_alpha   90.00
_cell.angle_beta   90.00
_cell.angle_gamma   90.00
#
_symmetry.space_group_name_H-M   'P 1'
#
loop_
_entity.id
_entity.type
_entity.pdbx_description
1 polymer ?
#
loop_
_entity_poly.entity_id
_entity_poly.type
_entity_poly.pdbx_seq_one_letter_code
_entity_poly.pdbx_strand_id
1 'polypeptide(L)'
;MGRKLFFAQQDNIAKEKRRRRLEKSGYIFGAHADEDAIRDKDKRLPKTKRMYLQHAELWKDFLEENGIRGYRNGADSKAPDHQLIKEFIRWYIHSTRGRLSKNGRPVMKSVVSCAERLFGGLEEKLQISVAPGDRTEIYSDIDLVLFPSSTAPWEVVWRVNQKWLKNNRDPNYTVFGIGIHDTKRPQFASGYILLALALEHGALFQVNTVDDLAQFDLSNGPIALRWNDEYLEKPVLRNVTAEGPQDIPLAKDLFGKCLKAIFTAAGYCKTPKIHEIRKNLGKKIEGKHGSALVSQIYGHKGPGTYPKDYLQHCSPIDAVSAILDEKDQSDHIEYFQGFEKFYEPGLPGELPANIEECILENSEILEIRSRIELLETQNADKKSITAEKANYRKTLLQHRILELKEYRDRWVREKRDQRILNRGKGEPMNSGNDINTRSQALVMPEVARIATVMSCTKELSFDEMLLFV
;
A
#
# COMPACT_ATOMS: atom_id res chain seq x y z
N MET A 1 -11.35 -36.85 -45.10
CA MET A 1 -12.43 -36.26 -44.27
C MET A 1 -12.12 -34.79 -44.00
N GLY A 2 -13.02 -33.87 -44.31
CA GLY A 2 -12.79 -32.42 -44.13
C GLY A 2 -12.83 -32.01 -42.65
N ARG A 3 -11.99 -31.02 -42.26
CA ARG A 3 -11.87 -30.47 -40.90
C ARG A 3 -13.23 -30.22 -40.20
N LYS A 4 -14.22 -29.72 -40.94
CA LYS A 4 -15.58 -29.47 -40.42
C LYS A 4 -16.30 -30.74 -39.96
N LEU A 5 -16.15 -31.86 -40.66
CA LEU A 5 -16.75 -33.16 -40.31
C LEU A 5 -16.09 -33.77 -39.06
N PHE A 6 -14.78 -33.57 -38.90
CA PHE A 6 -14.04 -34.02 -37.71
C PHE A 6 -14.47 -33.28 -36.44
N PHE A 7 -14.61 -31.94 -36.50
CA PHE A 7 -15.11 -31.15 -35.37
C PHE A 7 -16.58 -31.43 -35.06
N ALA A 8 -17.42 -31.66 -36.08
CA ALA A 8 -18.82 -32.05 -35.88
C ALA A 8 -18.97 -33.43 -35.19
N GLN A 9 -18.12 -34.40 -35.54
CA GLN A 9 -18.08 -35.70 -34.85
C GLN A 9 -17.57 -35.57 -33.41
N GLN A 10 -16.53 -34.78 -33.16
CA GLN A 10 -16.03 -34.49 -31.80
C GLN A 10 -17.09 -33.82 -30.92
N ASP A 11 -17.85 -32.87 -31.48
CA ASP A 11 -18.94 -32.20 -30.78
C ASP A 11 -20.08 -33.15 -30.44
N ASN A 12 -20.42 -34.08 -31.34
CA ASN A 12 -21.45 -35.09 -31.07
C ASN A 12 -21.01 -36.07 -29.97
N ILE A 13 -19.73 -36.49 -29.96
CA ILE A 13 -19.17 -37.32 -28.88
C ILE A 13 -19.15 -36.56 -27.55
N ALA A 14 -18.84 -35.26 -27.56
CA ALA A 14 -18.84 -34.42 -26.38
C ALA A 14 -20.26 -34.14 -25.83
N LYS A 15 -21.26 -34.00 -26.71
CA LYS A 15 -22.68 -33.88 -26.34
C LYS A 15 -23.18 -35.17 -25.69
N GLU A 16 -22.85 -36.32 -26.26
CA GLU A 16 -23.25 -37.63 -25.73
C GLU A 16 -22.62 -37.91 -24.35
N LYS A 17 -21.34 -37.56 -24.15
CA LYS A 17 -20.69 -37.62 -22.84
C LYS A 17 -21.33 -36.70 -21.79
N ARG A 18 -21.84 -35.52 -22.20
CA ARG A 18 -22.57 -34.62 -21.29
C ARG A 18 -23.92 -35.21 -20.92
N ARG A 19 -24.67 -35.77 -21.86
CA ARG A 19 -25.95 -36.46 -21.60
C ARG A 19 -25.83 -37.55 -20.56
N ARG A 20 -24.86 -38.46 -20.73
CA ARG A 20 -24.62 -39.55 -19.78
C ARG A 20 -24.16 -39.09 -18.40
N ARG A 21 -23.49 -37.92 -18.30
CA ARG A 21 -23.14 -37.31 -17.01
C ARG A 21 -24.36 -36.71 -16.31
N LEU A 22 -25.23 -36.04 -17.06
CA LEU A 22 -26.47 -35.45 -16.53
C LEU A 22 -27.43 -36.53 -16.03
N GLU A 23 -27.55 -37.65 -16.76
CA GLU A 23 -28.33 -38.82 -16.34
C GLU A 23 -27.75 -39.46 -15.07
N LYS A 24 -26.42 -39.63 -14.98
CA LYS A 24 -25.76 -40.16 -13.77
C LYS A 24 -25.81 -39.22 -12.56
N SER A 25 -25.85 -37.91 -12.78
CA SER A 25 -25.92 -36.94 -11.68
C SER A 25 -27.35 -36.69 -11.20
N GLY A 26 -28.36 -37.27 -11.85
CA GLY A 26 -29.78 -37.01 -11.54
C GLY A 26 -30.17 -35.55 -11.80
N TYR A 27 -29.56 -34.90 -12.78
CA TYR A 27 -29.84 -33.49 -13.07
C TYR A 27 -31.25 -33.33 -13.63
N ILE A 28 -32.07 -32.53 -12.95
CA ILE A 28 -33.42 -32.18 -13.39
C ILE A 28 -33.40 -30.72 -13.84
N PHE A 29 -33.72 -30.49 -15.12
CA PHE A 29 -33.79 -29.14 -15.69
C PHE A 29 -34.89 -28.34 -14.99
N GLY A 30 -34.53 -27.19 -14.42
CA GLY A 30 -35.46 -26.33 -13.65
C GLY A 30 -35.57 -26.66 -12.16
N ALA A 31 -34.82 -27.62 -11.61
CA ALA A 31 -34.89 -27.97 -10.18
C ALA A 31 -34.49 -26.85 -9.21
N HIS A 32 -33.80 -25.83 -9.72
CA HIS A 32 -33.36 -24.64 -8.97
C HIS A 32 -34.05 -23.37 -9.45
N ALA A 33 -35.11 -23.47 -10.27
CA ALA A 33 -35.77 -22.30 -10.85
C ALA A 33 -36.26 -21.30 -9.79
N ASP A 34 -36.74 -21.79 -8.64
CA ASP A 34 -37.16 -20.96 -7.53
C ASP A 34 -35.99 -20.31 -6.78
N GLU A 35 -34.84 -21.00 -6.68
CA GLU A 35 -33.60 -20.46 -6.08
C GLU A 35 -32.93 -19.44 -7.01
N ASP A 36 -32.98 -19.67 -8.33
CA ASP A 36 -32.40 -18.82 -9.37
C ASP A 36 -33.28 -17.60 -9.71
N ALA A 37 -34.57 -17.61 -9.34
CA ALA A 37 -35.50 -16.48 -9.48
C ALA A 37 -35.30 -15.36 -8.44
N ILE A 38 -34.52 -15.62 -7.38
CA ILE A 38 -34.22 -14.62 -6.34
C ILE A 38 -33.12 -13.67 -6.84
N ARG A 39 -33.54 -12.53 -7.41
CA ARG A 39 -32.66 -11.37 -7.68
C ARG A 39 -32.43 -10.58 -6.39
N ASP A 40 -31.32 -10.87 -5.72
CA ASP A 40 -30.56 -10.01 -4.78
C ASP A 40 -29.50 -10.89 -4.10
N LYS A 41 -28.34 -11.05 -4.77
CA LYS A 41 -27.26 -11.96 -4.36
C LYS A 41 -26.58 -11.59 -3.02
N ASP A 42 -26.90 -10.44 -2.46
CA ASP A 42 -26.40 -10.01 -1.14
C ASP A 42 -27.15 -10.67 0.03
N LYS A 43 -28.29 -11.34 -0.23
CA LYS A 43 -28.90 -12.23 0.76
C LYS A 43 -28.11 -13.54 0.82
N ARG A 44 -27.13 -13.58 1.73
CA ARG A 44 -26.34 -14.78 2.11
C ARG A 44 -27.27 -15.99 2.24
N LEU A 45 -27.03 -17.02 1.41
CA LEU A 45 -27.83 -18.25 1.38
C LEU A 45 -27.97 -18.86 2.79
N PRO A 46 -29.10 -19.51 3.14
CA PRO A 46 -29.34 -20.10 4.46
C PRO A 46 -28.26 -21.09 4.92
N LYS A 47 -27.60 -21.75 3.96
CA LYS A 47 -26.46 -22.65 4.21
C LYS A 47 -25.21 -21.88 4.65
N THR A 48 -24.92 -20.76 4.01
CA THR A 48 -23.80 -19.87 4.35
C THR A 48 -24.01 -19.22 5.71
N LYS A 49 -25.24 -18.75 6.00
CA LYS A 49 -25.60 -18.22 7.33
C LYS A 49 -25.39 -19.25 8.44
N ARG A 50 -25.80 -20.52 8.23
CA ARG A 50 -25.54 -21.61 9.18
C ARG A 50 -24.05 -21.84 9.45
N MET A 51 -23.21 -21.77 8.42
CA MET A 51 -21.75 -21.93 8.58
C MET A 51 -21.13 -20.75 9.34
N TYR A 52 -21.60 -19.53 9.11
CA TYR A 52 -21.14 -18.35 9.83
C TYR A 52 -21.54 -18.40 11.31
N LEU A 53 -22.77 -18.84 11.60
CA LEU A 53 -23.24 -19.04 12.98
C LEU A 53 -22.39 -20.06 13.75
N GLN A 54 -21.95 -21.15 13.10
CA GLN A 54 -21.06 -22.15 13.70
C GLN A 54 -19.69 -21.57 14.06
N HIS A 55 -19.12 -20.73 13.19
CA HIS A 55 -17.83 -20.10 13.47
C HIS A 55 -17.92 -18.97 14.50
N ALA A 56 -19.08 -18.32 14.63
CA ALA A 56 -19.35 -17.40 15.73
C ALA A 56 -19.50 -18.13 17.08
N GLU A 57 -19.95 -19.38 17.13
CA GLU A 57 -19.92 -20.17 18.37
C GLU A 57 -18.49 -20.60 18.72
N LEU A 58 -17.68 -21.03 17.75
CA LEU A 58 -16.26 -21.34 18.00
C LEU A 58 -15.48 -20.14 18.55
N TRP A 59 -15.85 -18.93 18.11
CA TRP A 59 -15.32 -17.70 18.68
C TRP A 59 -15.70 -17.53 20.16
N LYS A 60 -16.94 -17.87 20.55
CA LYS A 60 -17.35 -17.83 21.95
C LYS A 60 -16.66 -18.89 22.79
N ASP A 61 -16.50 -20.10 22.26
CA ASP A 61 -15.77 -21.18 22.92
C ASP A 61 -14.34 -20.71 23.25
N PHE A 62 -13.67 -20.07 22.29
CA PHE A 62 -12.37 -19.45 22.52
C PHE A 62 -12.39 -18.37 23.61
N LEU A 63 -13.37 -17.46 23.60
CA LEU A 63 -13.46 -16.41 24.61
C LEU A 63 -13.70 -16.98 26.01
N GLU A 64 -14.56 -17.99 26.13
CA GLU A 64 -14.91 -18.65 27.39
C GLU A 64 -13.72 -19.43 27.95
N GLU A 65 -13.04 -20.24 27.12
CA GLU A 65 -11.84 -21.00 27.51
C GLU A 65 -10.70 -20.10 28.00
N ASN A 66 -10.63 -18.86 27.51
CA ASN A 66 -9.57 -17.91 27.84
C ASN A 66 -10.03 -16.82 28.83
N GLY A 67 -11.24 -16.93 29.41
CA GLY A 67 -11.76 -16.01 30.42
C GLY A 67 -12.02 -14.58 29.93
N ILE A 68 -12.17 -14.37 28.62
CA ILE A 68 -12.27 -13.06 27.97
C ILE A 68 -13.72 -12.58 28.00
N ARG A 69 -13.97 -11.48 28.73
CA ARG A 69 -15.31 -10.88 28.90
C ARG A 69 -15.47 -9.65 28.01
N GLY A 70 -16.72 -9.33 27.63
CA GLY A 70 -17.05 -8.10 26.89
C GLY A 70 -17.67 -8.30 25.51
N TYR A 71 -17.84 -9.55 25.05
CA TYR A 71 -18.49 -9.88 23.78
C TYR A 71 -19.79 -10.64 24.05
N ARG A 72 -20.92 -9.93 24.17
CA ARG A 72 -22.27 -10.50 24.31
C ARG A 72 -23.03 -10.45 22.97
N ASN A 73 -24.11 -11.21 22.84
CA ASN A 73 -24.98 -11.07 21.66
C ASN A 73 -25.63 -9.68 21.67
N GLY A 74 -25.45 -8.88 20.60
CA GLY A 74 -26.06 -7.55 20.45
C GLY A 74 -25.07 -6.46 20.00
N ALA A 75 -25.61 -5.35 19.50
CA ALA A 75 -24.87 -4.23 18.90
C ALA A 75 -23.91 -3.49 19.85
N ASP A 76 -24.03 -3.71 21.16
CA ASP A 76 -23.21 -3.07 22.20
C ASP A 76 -21.89 -3.81 22.49
N SER A 77 -21.58 -4.85 21.72
CA SER A 77 -20.31 -5.57 21.85
C SER A 77 -19.16 -4.82 21.17
N LYS A 78 -18.08 -4.59 21.92
CA LYS A 78 -16.86 -4.00 21.39
C LYS A 78 -16.33 -4.86 20.24
N ALA A 79 -15.91 -4.24 19.14
CA ALA A 79 -15.26 -4.96 18.05
C ALA A 79 -13.95 -5.59 18.56
N PRO A 80 -13.66 -6.86 18.22
CA PRO A 80 -12.42 -7.48 18.64
C PRO A 80 -11.25 -6.81 17.96
N ASP A 81 -10.23 -6.46 18.74
CA ASP A 81 -9.02 -5.90 18.17
C ASP A 81 -8.25 -6.96 17.36
N HIS A 82 -7.34 -6.47 16.52
CA HIS A 82 -6.54 -7.29 15.63
C HIS A 82 -5.64 -8.30 16.38
N GLN A 83 -5.32 -8.05 17.65
CA GLN A 83 -4.49 -8.94 18.46
C GLN A 83 -5.33 -10.13 18.94
N LEU A 84 -6.55 -9.89 19.41
CA LEU A 84 -7.49 -10.93 19.82
C LEU A 84 -7.93 -11.81 18.65
N ILE A 85 -8.14 -11.24 17.47
CA ILE A 85 -8.42 -11.99 16.24
C ILE A 85 -7.23 -12.92 15.90
N LYS A 86 -5.99 -12.43 16.04
CA LYS A 86 -4.77 -13.24 15.82
C LYS A 86 -4.66 -14.38 16.83
N GLU A 87 -5.02 -14.16 18.10
CA GLU A 87 -5.02 -15.23 19.12
C GLU A 87 -6.08 -16.29 18.85
N PHE A 88 -7.30 -15.91 18.45
CA PHE A 88 -8.32 -16.86 18.03
C PHE A 88 -7.85 -17.72 16.86
N ILE A 89 -7.22 -17.11 15.85
CA ILE A 89 -6.71 -17.86 14.68
C ILE A 89 -5.62 -18.85 15.13
N ARG A 90 -4.76 -18.48 16.09
CA ARG A 90 -3.77 -19.42 16.66
C ARG A 90 -4.44 -20.53 17.43
N TRP A 91 -5.38 -20.21 18.32
CA TRP A 91 -6.17 -21.20 19.06
C TRP A 91 -6.85 -22.18 18.10
N TYR A 92 -7.52 -21.68 17.06
CA TYR A 92 -8.15 -22.50 16.03
C TYR A 92 -7.16 -23.41 15.28
N ILE A 93 -5.97 -22.89 14.93
CA ILE A 93 -4.89 -23.67 14.30
C ILE A 93 -4.45 -24.83 15.19
N HIS A 94 -4.45 -24.63 16.50
CA HIS A 94 -4.01 -25.62 17.48
C HIS A 94 -5.13 -26.57 17.95
N SER A 95 -6.40 -26.15 17.84
CA SER A 95 -7.56 -26.92 18.32
C SER A 95 -8.26 -27.74 17.22
N THR A 96 -8.08 -27.43 15.94
CA THR A 96 -8.83 -28.10 14.86
C THR A 96 -8.12 -29.28 14.16
N ARG A 97 -8.90 -30.36 13.96
CA ARG A 97 -8.53 -31.57 13.20
C ARG A 97 -9.00 -31.53 11.74
N GLY A 98 -8.84 -30.37 11.07
CA GLY A 98 -9.24 -30.17 9.66
C GLY A 98 -8.31 -30.85 8.64
N ARG A 99 -8.30 -30.40 7.37
CA ARG A 99 -7.26 -30.82 6.41
C ARG A 99 -5.89 -30.37 6.90
N LEU A 100 -5.09 -31.30 7.42
CA LEU A 100 -3.76 -31.04 7.95
C LEU A 100 -2.70 -31.11 6.85
N SER A 101 -1.66 -30.30 7.00
CA SER A 101 -0.43 -30.43 6.23
C SER A 101 0.43 -31.57 6.82
N LYS A 102 1.53 -31.94 6.15
CA LYS A 102 2.42 -33.04 6.59
C LYS A 102 2.96 -32.88 8.03
N ASN A 103 2.92 -31.66 8.59
CA ASN A 103 3.35 -31.34 9.95
C ASN A 103 2.22 -31.35 11.00
N GLY A 104 1.03 -31.89 10.67
CA GLY A 104 -0.10 -31.98 11.61
C GLY A 104 -0.85 -30.67 11.87
N ARG A 105 -0.51 -29.56 11.20
CA ARG A 105 -1.22 -28.28 11.32
C ARG A 105 -2.20 -28.05 10.16
N PRO A 106 -3.32 -27.32 10.33
CA PRO A 106 -4.24 -27.00 9.24
C PRO A 106 -3.54 -26.34 8.05
N VAL A 107 -3.91 -26.74 6.81
CA VAL A 107 -3.38 -26.10 5.60
C VAL A 107 -3.84 -24.64 5.51
N MET A 108 -3.01 -23.75 4.93
CA MET A 108 -3.28 -22.30 4.83
C MET A 108 -4.69 -21.96 4.33
N LYS A 109 -5.20 -22.74 3.37
CA LYS A 109 -6.57 -22.57 2.82
C LYS A 109 -7.66 -22.79 3.88
N SER A 110 -7.45 -23.70 4.83
CA SER A 110 -8.35 -23.95 5.96
C SER A 110 -8.33 -22.78 6.95
N VAL A 111 -7.16 -22.20 7.20
CA VAL A 111 -6.99 -21.05 8.10
C VAL A 111 -7.64 -19.79 7.49
N VAL A 112 -7.42 -19.52 6.20
CA VAL A 112 -8.06 -18.40 5.48
C VAL A 112 -9.57 -18.57 5.45
N SER A 113 -10.07 -19.77 5.13
CA SER A 113 -11.51 -20.03 5.13
C SER A 113 -12.13 -19.92 6.53
N CYS A 114 -11.38 -20.21 7.60
CA CYS A 114 -11.83 -20.01 8.96
C CYS A 114 -11.92 -18.51 9.30
N ALA A 115 -10.91 -17.73 8.93
CA ALA A 115 -10.93 -16.28 9.14
C ALA A 115 -12.10 -15.63 8.39
N GLU A 116 -12.31 -15.96 7.12
CA GLU A 116 -13.45 -15.45 6.33
C GLU A 116 -14.81 -15.79 6.95
N ARG A 117 -14.98 -17.00 7.48
CA ARG A 117 -16.22 -17.43 8.14
C ARG A 117 -16.39 -16.85 9.53
N LEU A 118 -15.30 -16.58 10.25
CA LEU A 118 -15.31 -15.84 11.50
C LEU A 118 -15.84 -14.44 11.26
N PHE A 119 -15.27 -13.72 10.29
CA PHE A 119 -15.71 -12.36 9.96
C PHE A 119 -17.18 -12.32 9.53
N GLY A 120 -17.63 -13.27 8.69
CA GLY A 120 -19.05 -13.41 8.37
C GLY A 120 -19.94 -13.76 9.58
N GLY A 121 -19.40 -14.52 10.55
CA GLY A 121 -20.11 -14.87 11.79
C GLY A 121 -20.22 -13.72 12.80
N LEU A 122 -19.16 -12.93 12.95
CA LEU A 122 -19.14 -11.73 13.79
C LEU A 122 -20.15 -10.69 13.27
N GLU A 123 -20.23 -10.53 11.96
CA GLU A 123 -21.16 -9.61 11.31
C GLU A 123 -22.62 -10.09 11.39
N GLU A 124 -22.92 -11.35 11.08
CA GLU A 124 -24.30 -11.87 11.14
C GLU A 124 -24.84 -11.96 12.57
N LYS A 125 -24.03 -12.47 13.51
CA LYS A 125 -24.50 -12.88 14.82
C LYS A 125 -24.29 -11.84 15.91
N LEU A 126 -23.17 -11.12 15.84
CA LEU A 126 -22.79 -10.13 16.82
C LEU A 126 -22.99 -8.69 16.31
N GLN A 127 -23.37 -8.51 15.03
CA GLN A 127 -23.51 -7.20 14.39
C GLN A 127 -22.22 -6.37 14.44
N ILE A 128 -21.07 -7.04 14.47
CA ILE A 128 -19.74 -6.41 14.51
C ILE A 128 -19.18 -6.37 13.09
N SER A 129 -19.02 -5.17 12.54
CA SER A 129 -18.40 -4.96 11.22
C SER A 129 -16.88 -4.87 11.35
N VAL A 130 -16.15 -5.61 10.52
CA VAL A 130 -14.69 -5.53 10.40
C VAL A 130 -14.36 -4.75 9.13
N ALA A 131 -13.56 -3.70 9.25
CA ALA A 131 -13.31 -2.73 8.19
C ALA A 131 -12.77 -3.42 6.89
N PRO A 132 -13.39 -3.16 5.72
CA PRO A 132 -12.95 -3.69 4.43
C PRO A 132 -11.50 -3.35 4.02
N GLY A 133 -10.91 -2.31 4.65
CA GLY A 133 -9.55 -1.82 4.39
C GLY A 133 -8.45 -2.86 4.60
N ASP A 134 -8.70 -3.92 5.37
CA ASP A 134 -7.72 -4.99 5.65
C ASP A 134 -7.50 -5.97 4.48
N ARG A 135 -8.05 -5.69 3.28
CA ARG A 135 -8.02 -6.63 2.13
C ARG A 135 -7.73 -6.00 0.77
N THR A 136 -7.36 -4.73 0.69
CA THR A 136 -7.36 -3.99 -0.58
C THR A 136 -5.98 -3.47 -0.98
N GLU A 137 -5.66 -3.56 -2.28
CA GLU A 137 -4.66 -2.69 -2.92
C GLU A 137 -5.33 -1.32 -3.11
N ILE A 138 -4.95 -0.37 -2.25
CA ILE A 138 -5.47 1.00 -2.25
C ILE A 138 -4.51 1.91 -3.03
N TYR A 139 -5.00 3.00 -3.62
CA TYR A 139 -4.14 3.94 -4.36
C TYR A 139 -3.00 4.49 -3.49
N SER A 140 -3.19 4.62 -2.17
CA SER A 140 -2.14 5.05 -1.23
C SER A 140 -0.97 4.06 -1.09
N ASP A 141 -1.07 2.87 -1.68
CA ASP A 141 0.02 1.88 -1.75
C ASP A 141 0.83 1.99 -3.04
N ILE A 142 0.46 2.84 -4.00
CA ILE A 142 1.14 2.97 -5.28
C ILE A 142 1.68 4.39 -5.43
N ASP A 143 2.95 4.51 -5.79
CA ASP A 143 3.52 5.77 -6.25
C ASP A 143 3.70 5.70 -7.76
N LEU A 144 3.15 6.67 -8.50
CA LEU A 144 3.39 6.85 -9.93
C LEU A 144 4.33 8.04 -10.13
N VAL A 145 5.32 7.88 -10.99
CA VAL A 145 6.35 8.89 -11.24
C VAL A 145 6.64 8.96 -12.74
N LEU A 146 6.66 10.18 -13.27
CA LEU A 146 7.13 10.44 -14.63
C LEU A 146 8.63 10.68 -14.61
N PHE A 147 9.37 9.92 -15.43
CA PHE A 147 10.81 10.01 -15.58
C PHE A 147 11.19 10.62 -16.93
N PRO A 148 12.30 11.40 -17.00
CA PRO A 148 12.85 11.84 -18.28
C PRO A 148 13.13 10.62 -19.18
N SER A 149 12.77 10.73 -20.46
CA SER A 149 13.09 9.71 -21.46
C SER A 149 13.96 10.30 -22.56
N SER A 150 14.88 9.48 -23.07
CA SER A 150 15.71 9.85 -24.23
C SER A 150 14.95 9.73 -25.57
N THR A 151 13.80 9.06 -25.58
CA THR A 151 13.08 8.71 -26.83
C THR A 151 11.59 9.07 -26.81
N ALA A 152 11.09 9.59 -25.69
CA ALA A 152 9.71 9.99 -25.49
C ALA A 152 9.67 11.25 -24.60
N PRO A 153 8.53 11.94 -24.50
CA PRO A 153 8.38 13.05 -23.54
C PRO A 153 8.66 12.61 -22.10
N TRP A 154 8.32 11.36 -21.76
CA TRP A 154 8.55 10.76 -20.45
C TRP A 154 8.42 9.24 -20.50
N GLU A 155 8.93 8.59 -19.45
CA GLU A 155 8.73 7.18 -19.11
C GLU A 155 7.96 7.07 -17.79
N VAL A 156 7.21 5.98 -17.61
CA VAL A 156 6.48 5.72 -16.36
C VAL A 156 7.29 4.80 -15.49
N VAL A 157 7.56 5.25 -14.28
CA VAL A 157 8.12 4.45 -13.21
C VAL A 157 7.10 4.41 -12.08
N TRP A 158 6.99 3.29 -11.41
CA TRP A 158 6.06 3.17 -10.31
C TRP A 158 6.58 2.29 -9.19
N ARG A 159 6.09 2.52 -7.98
CA ARG A 159 6.40 1.71 -6.81
C ARG A 159 5.11 1.18 -6.22
N VAL A 160 5.11 -0.10 -5.86
CA VAL A 160 4.07 -0.68 -5.02
C VAL A 160 4.60 -0.97 -3.62
N ASN A 161 3.94 -0.38 -2.63
CA ASN A 161 4.23 -0.55 -1.22
C ASN A 161 3.49 -1.76 -0.69
N GLN A 162 4.23 -2.81 -0.33
CA GLN A 162 3.65 -4.01 0.27
C GLN A 162 3.37 -3.77 1.76
N LYS A 163 2.28 -3.07 2.08
CA LYS A 163 1.84 -2.89 3.48
C LYS A 163 1.45 -4.24 4.13
N TRP A 164 0.88 -5.13 3.34
CA TRP A 164 0.38 -6.45 3.78
C TRP A 164 1.37 -7.59 3.52
N LEU A 165 2.58 -7.51 4.10
CA LEU A 165 3.54 -8.62 4.02
C LEU A 165 2.99 -9.87 4.72
N LYS A 166 3.20 -11.04 4.11
CA LYS A 166 2.86 -12.31 4.76
C LYS A 166 3.74 -12.48 6.01
N ASN A 167 3.08 -12.56 7.17
CA ASN A 167 3.68 -12.53 8.52
C ASN A 167 4.17 -11.15 9.01
N ASN A 168 3.65 -10.03 8.49
CA ASN A 168 3.95 -8.72 9.07
C ASN A 168 3.33 -8.59 10.46
N ARG A 169 4.15 -8.16 11.43
CA ARG A 169 3.70 -7.98 12.82
C ARG A 169 3.32 -6.52 13.11
N ASP A 170 3.80 -5.57 12.31
CA ASP A 170 3.58 -4.14 12.51
C ASP A 170 3.58 -3.37 11.16
N PRO A 171 2.44 -2.76 10.76
CA PRO A 171 2.34 -1.97 9.53
C PRO A 171 3.13 -0.66 9.57
N ASN A 172 3.50 -0.14 10.75
CA ASN A 172 4.18 1.15 10.88
C ASN A 172 5.69 1.07 10.64
N TYR A 173 6.30 -0.12 10.73
CA TYR A 173 7.77 -0.28 10.68
C TYR A 173 8.30 -1.12 9.52
N THR A 174 7.43 -1.81 8.76
CA THR A 174 7.88 -2.69 7.66
C THR A 174 6.94 -2.59 6.46
N VAL A 175 6.98 -1.45 5.77
CA VAL A 175 6.45 -1.35 4.40
C VAL A 175 7.62 -1.54 3.45
N PHE A 176 7.51 -2.53 2.56
CA PHE A 176 8.54 -2.84 1.57
C PHE A 176 8.01 -2.51 0.18
N GLY A 177 8.63 -1.53 -0.48
CA GLY A 177 8.30 -1.12 -1.83
C GLY A 177 8.96 -1.99 -2.90
N ILE A 178 8.33 -2.17 -4.04
CA ILE A 178 8.97 -2.67 -5.25
C ILE A 178 8.88 -1.57 -6.30
N GLY A 179 10.02 -0.99 -6.64
CA GLY A 179 10.14 -0.08 -7.78
C GLY A 179 10.13 -0.88 -9.08
N ILE A 180 9.39 -0.41 -10.07
CA ILE A 180 9.20 -1.04 -11.36
C ILE A 180 9.35 0.05 -12.43
N HIS A 181 10.30 -0.15 -13.32
CA HIS A 181 10.40 0.57 -14.58
C HIS A 181 9.58 -0.16 -15.64
N ASP A 182 8.70 0.56 -16.33
CA ASP A 182 7.88 -0.02 -17.39
C ASP A 182 8.64 -0.09 -18.71
N THR A 183 8.42 -1.17 -19.45
CA THR A 183 8.97 -1.31 -20.80
C THR A 183 7.91 -1.02 -21.85
N LYS A 184 8.36 -0.73 -23.07
CA LYS A 184 7.49 -0.61 -24.26
C LYS A 184 6.83 -1.94 -24.66
N ARG A 185 7.12 -3.04 -23.96
CA ARG A 185 6.49 -4.35 -24.20
C ARG A 185 5.16 -4.39 -23.43
N PRO A 186 4.00 -4.58 -24.10
CA PRO A 186 2.69 -4.49 -23.45
C PRO A 186 2.51 -5.38 -22.20
N GLN A 187 3.16 -6.53 -22.17
CA GLN A 187 3.12 -7.45 -21.04
C GLN A 187 3.89 -6.97 -19.78
N PHE A 188 4.72 -5.94 -19.90
CA PHE A 188 5.52 -5.30 -18.85
C PHE A 188 5.27 -3.78 -18.80
N ALA A 189 4.11 -3.33 -19.29
CA ALA A 189 3.67 -1.94 -19.34
C ALA A 189 2.59 -1.67 -18.27
N SER A 190 2.83 -2.18 -17.07
CA SER A 190 1.90 -2.14 -15.93
C SER A 190 1.65 -0.74 -15.39
N GLY A 191 2.69 0.09 -15.28
CA GLY A 191 2.60 1.51 -14.94
C GLY A 191 1.77 2.29 -15.95
N TYR A 192 1.90 2.02 -17.26
CA TYR A 192 1.04 2.61 -18.29
C TYR A 192 -0.42 2.19 -18.13
N ILE A 193 -0.70 0.93 -17.77
CA ILE A 193 -2.06 0.46 -17.48
C ILE A 193 -2.61 1.15 -16.22
N LEU A 194 -1.81 1.28 -15.16
CA LEU A 194 -2.17 1.97 -13.93
C LEU A 194 -2.46 3.45 -14.19
N LEU A 195 -1.64 4.10 -15.01
CA LEU A 195 -1.81 5.49 -15.43
C LEU A 195 -3.10 5.67 -16.24
N ALA A 196 -3.38 4.77 -17.17
CA ALA A 196 -4.63 4.79 -17.93
C ALA A 196 -5.85 4.64 -17.01
N LEU A 197 -5.83 3.67 -16.09
CA LEU A 197 -6.90 3.49 -15.09
C LEU A 197 -7.04 4.73 -14.20
N ALA A 198 -5.94 5.36 -13.81
CA ALA A 198 -5.94 6.57 -13.02
C ALA A 198 -6.62 7.75 -13.74
N LEU A 199 -6.33 7.94 -15.03
CA LEU A 199 -6.96 8.96 -15.86
C LEU A 199 -8.46 8.71 -16.04
N GLU A 200 -8.84 7.49 -16.39
CA GLU A 200 -10.25 7.11 -16.56
C GLU A 200 -11.07 7.29 -15.28
N HIS A 201 -10.45 7.09 -14.12
CA HIS A 201 -11.08 7.33 -12.83
C HIS A 201 -11.05 8.80 -12.38
N GLY A 202 -10.32 9.69 -13.07
CA GLY A 202 -10.05 11.04 -12.55
C GLY A 202 -9.30 11.01 -11.20
N ALA A 203 -8.48 9.99 -10.98
CA ALA A 203 -7.82 9.73 -9.70
C ALA A 203 -6.58 10.60 -9.48
N LEU A 204 -6.08 11.29 -10.52
CA LEU A 204 -4.89 12.12 -10.44
C LEU A 204 -5.25 13.59 -10.19
N PHE A 205 -4.45 14.22 -9.35
CA PHE A 205 -4.59 15.65 -9.08
C PHE A 205 -4.17 16.46 -10.30
N GLN A 206 -5.11 17.27 -10.81
CA GLN A 206 -4.87 18.23 -11.88
C GLN A 206 -4.31 17.62 -13.17
N VAL A 207 -4.52 16.31 -13.39
CA VAL A 207 -4.14 15.59 -14.60
C VAL A 207 -5.35 14.75 -15.01
N ASN A 208 -6.14 15.26 -15.96
CA ASN A 208 -7.42 14.67 -16.31
C ASN A 208 -7.37 13.92 -17.66
N THR A 209 -6.41 14.28 -18.50
CA THR A 209 -6.32 13.80 -19.88
C THR A 209 -4.92 13.33 -20.24
N VAL A 210 -4.81 12.58 -21.33
CA VAL A 210 -3.52 12.22 -21.93
C VAL A 210 -2.78 13.47 -22.41
N ASP A 211 -3.49 14.49 -22.87
CA ASP A 211 -2.89 15.75 -23.32
C ASP A 211 -2.28 16.56 -22.16
N ASP A 212 -2.84 16.45 -20.95
CA ASP A 212 -2.23 17.03 -19.75
C ASP A 212 -0.85 16.41 -19.48
N LEU A 213 -0.72 15.09 -19.65
CA LEU A 213 0.55 14.38 -19.47
C LEU A 213 1.60 14.78 -20.50
N ALA A 214 1.18 15.07 -21.73
CA ALA A 214 2.11 15.48 -22.79
C ALA A 214 2.73 16.86 -22.54
N GLN A 215 2.15 17.67 -21.65
CA GLN A 215 2.63 19.03 -21.34
C GLN A 215 3.73 19.08 -20.28
N PHE A 216 4.01 17.97 -19.59
CA PHE A 216 5.02 17.91 -18.54
C PHE A 216 6.43 18.11 -19.10
N ASP A 217 7.16 19.02 -18.47
CA ASP A 217 8.57 19.24 -18.68
C ASP A 217 9.35 18.58 -17.53
N LEU A 218 10.21 17.61 -17.89
CA LEU A 218 11.03 16.86 -16.95
C LEU A 218 12.50 17.27 -16.99
N SER A 219 12.83 18.44 -17.55
CA SER A 219 14.20 18.97 -17.56
C SER A 219 14.80 19.09 -16.16
N ASN A 220 13.96 19.29 -15.15
CA ASN A 220 14.34 19.43 -13.74
C ASN A 220 14.18 18.11 -12.96
N GLY A 221 14.20 16.97 -13.66
CA GLY A 221 14.16 15.64 -13.08
C GLY A 221 12.75 15.04 -12.93
N PRO A 222 12.65 13.87 -12.28
CA PRO A 222 11.39 13.14 -12.17
C PRO A 222 10.29 13.91 -11.42
N ILE A 223 9.05 13.69 -11.82
CA ILE A 223 7.86 14.28 -11.18
C ILE A 223 6.94 13.16 -10.69
N ALA A 224 6.77 13.08 -9.37
CA ALA A 224 5.80 12.19 -8.76
C ALA A 224 4.38 12.72 -9.02
N LEU A 225 3.51 11.87 -9.57
CA LEU A 225 2.10 12.18 -9.73
C LEU A 225 1.39 12.03 -8.37
N ARG A 226 0.40 12.89 -8.13
CA ARG A 226 -0.38 12.86 -6.89
C ARG A 226 -1.78 12.29 -7.13
N TRP A 227 -2.20 11.40 -6.24
CA TRP A 227 -3.59 10.94 -6.15
C TRP A 227 -4.50 11.99 -5.51
N ASN A 228 -5.72 12.12 -6.00
CA ASN A 228 -6.78 12.86 -5.31
C ASN A 228 -7.12 12.17 -3.98
N ASP A 229 -7.35 12.96 -2.93
CA ASP A 229 -7.51 12.42 -1.57
C ASP A 229 -8.68 11.44 -1.46
N GLU A 230 -9.76 11.70 -2.21
CA GLU A 230 -10.93 10.83 -2.28
C GLU A 230 -10.63 9.44 -2.89
N TYR A 231 -9.53 9.30 -3.65
CA TYR A 231 -9.14 8.05 -4.29
C TYR A 231 -8.16 7.23 -3.44
N LEU A 232 -7.52 7.81 -2.43
CA LEU A 232 -6.44 7.16 -1.66
C LEU A 232 -6.83 5.81 -1.08
N GLU A 233 -8.06 5.68 -0.59
CA GLU A 233 -8.60 4.47 0.05
C GLU A 233 -9.44 3.60 -0.90
N LYS A 234 -9.61 4.04 -2.16
CA LYS A 234 -10.40 3.30 -3.15
C LYS A 234 -9.54 2.21 -3.80
N PRO A 235 -10.15 1.08 -4.21
CA PRO A 235 -9.44 0.06 -4.97
C PRO A 235 -9.05 0.58 -6.36
N VAL A 236 -7.85 0.20 -6.82
CA VAL A 236 -7.39 0.47 -8.19
C VAL A 236 -8.16 -0.37 -9.20
N LEU A 237 -8.20 -1.69 -8.97
CA LEU A 237 -9.00 -2.61 -9.79
C LEU A 237 -10.42 -2.67 -9.22
N ARG A 238 -11.33 -1.94 -9.86
CA ARG A 238 -12.74 -1.82 -9.44
C ARG A 238 -13.63 -2.85 -10.11
N ASN A 239 -14.69 -3.24 -9.43
CA ASN A 239 -15.77 -3.96 -10.09
C ASN A 239 -16.50 -3.00 -11.04
N VAL A 240 -16.91 -3.48 -12.22
CA VAL A 240 -17.58 -2.65 -13.23
C VAL A 240 -18.96 -3.24 -13.52
N THR A 241 -19.98 -2.40 -13.42
CA THR A 241 -21.38 -2.74 -13.78
C THR A 241 -21.79 -1.95 -15.03
N ALA A 242 -23.02 -2.15 -15.51
CA ALA A 242 -23.58 -1.35 -16.60
C ALA A 242 -23.69 0.14 -16.26
N GLU A 243 -23.68 0.49 -14.97
CA GLU A 243 -23.73 1.87 -14.46
C GLU A 243 -22.33 2.48 -14.29
N GLY A 244 -21.27 1.69 -14.50
CA GLY A 244 -19.87 2.13 -14.41
C GLY A 244 -19.07 1.45 -13.30
N PRO A 245 -17.83 1.92 -13.04
CA PRO A 245 -16.98 1.43 -11.96
C PRO A 245 -17.61 1.66 -10.58
N GLN A 246 -17.50 0.67 -9.71
CA GLN A 246 -17.99 0.72 -8.33
C GLN A 246 -16.79 0.86 -7.37
N ASP A 247 -17.00 1.50 -6.22
CA ASP A 247 -15.96 1.66 -5.18
C ASP A 247 -15.73 0.37 -4.35
N ILE A 248 -15.88 -0.78 -5.01
CA ILE A 248 -15.59 -2.10 -4.46
C ILE A 248 -14.52 -2.82 -5.29
N PRO A 249 -13.67 -3.63 -4.64
CA PRO A 249 -12.59 -4.31 -5.35
C PRO A 249 -13.11 -5.30 -6.38
N LEU A 250 -12.37 -5.45 -7.47
CA LEU A 250 -12.65 -6.45 -8.49
C LEU A 250 -12.58 -7.85 -7.89
N ALA A 251 -13.68 -8.60 -7.98
CA ALA A 251 -13.74 -9.96 -7.44
C ALA A 251 -12.71 -10.87 -8.12
N LYS A 252 -12.00 -11.67 -7.31
CA LYS A 252 -10.95 -12.60 -7.79
C LYS A 252 -11.41 -13.51 -8.94
N ASP A 253 -12.63 -14.01 -8.87
CA ASP A 253 -13.19 -14.88 -9.91
C ASP A 253 -13.42 -14.12 -11.21
N LEU A 254 -13.81 -12.85 -11.14
CA LEU A 254 -14.00 -11.99 -12.29
C LEU A 254 -12.64 -11.61 -12.90
N PHE A 255 -11.67 -11.21 -12.08
CA PHE A 255 -10.28 -11.01 -12.52
C PHE A 255 -9.73 -12.25 -13.23
N GLY A 256 -9.92 -13.43 -12.65
CA GLY A 256 -9.48 -14.70 -13.26
C GLY A 256 -10.15 -14.99 -14.61
N LYS A 257 -11.43 -14.62 -14.79
CA LYS A 257 -12.13 -14.72 -16.07
C LYS A 257 -11.56 -13.74 -17.10
N CYS A 258 -11.34 -12.48 -16.72
CA CYS A 258 -10.74 -11.47 -17.59
C CYS A 258 -9.35 -11.90 -18.05
N LEU A 259 -8.50 -12.33 -17.11
CA LEU A 259 -7.16 -12.83 -17.41
C LEU A 259 -7.20 -14.03 -18.35
N LYS A 260 -8.15 -14.95 -18.15
CA LYS A 260 -8.36 -16.09 -19.04
C LYS A 260 -8.76 -15.66 -20.46
N ALA A 261 -9.65 -14.68 -20.58
CA ALA A 261 -10.05 -14.13 -21.87
C ALA A 261 -8.85 -13.51 -22.60
N ILE A 262 -8.02 -12.73 -21.90
CA ILE A 262 -6.80 -12.13 -22.44
C ILE A 262 -5.85 -13.21 -22.98
N PHE A 263 -5.55 -14.24 -22.18
CA PHE A 263 -4.68 -15.34 -22.64
C PHE A 263 -5.25 -16.10 -23.83
N THR A 264 -6.57 -16.32 -23.86
CA THR A 264 -7.22 -17.00 -24.98
C THR A 264 -7.14 -16.15 -26.26
N ALA A 265 -7.40 -14.85 -26.16
CA ALA A 265 -7.30 -13.91 -27.28
C ALA A 265 -5.86 -13.78 -27.80
N ALA A 266 -4.87 -13.83 -26.90
CA ALA A 266 -3.45 -13.83 -27.25
C ALA A 266 -2.95 -15.19 -27.80
N GLY A 267 -3.83 -16.18 -28.01
CA GLY A 267 -3.49 -17.45 -28.64
C GLY A 267 -2.83 -18.49 -27.73
N TYR A 268 -2.83 -18.30 -26.41
CA TYR A 268 -2.26 -19.27 -25.48
C TYR A 268 -3.12 -20.54 -25.42
N CYS A 269 -2.50 -21.70 -25.66
CA CYS A 269 -3.16 -23.01 -25.63
C CYS A 269 -3.59 -23.46 -24.23
N LYS A 270 -3.00 -22.85 -23.18
CA LYS A 270 -3.33 -23.06 -21.77
C LYS A 270 -3.32 -21.71 -21.08
N THR A 271 -4.29 -21.49 -20.20
CA THR A 271 -4.33 -20.30 -19.35
C THR A 271 -3.43 -20.52 -18.14
N PRO A 272 -2.27 -19.84 -18.03
CA PRO A 272 -1.45 -19.93 -16.84
C PRO A 272 -2.20 -19.31 -15.65
N LYS A 273 -2.08 -19.94 -14.48
CA LYS A 273 -2.58 -19.39 -13.23
C LYS A 273 -1.63 -18.32 -12.72
N ILE A 274 -2.13 -17.35 -11.95
CA ILE A 274 -1.32 -16.31 -11.29
C ILE A 274 -0.15 -16.94 -10.49
N HIS A 275 -0.40 -18.07 -9.81
CA HIS A 275 0.65 -18.78 -9.07
C HIS A 275 1.75 -19.37 -9.96
N GLU A 276 1.45 -19.74 -11.21
CA GLU A 276 2.45 -20.26 -12.16
C GLU A 276 3.29 -19.12 -12.72
N ILE A 277 2.66 -17.98 -13.04
CA ILE A 277 3.35 -16.74 -13.43
C ILE A 277 4.30 -16.31 -12.31
N ARG A 278 3.77 -16.23 -11.07
CA ARG A 278 4.55 -15.92 -9.88
C ARG A 278 5.70 -16.90 -9.73
N LYS A 279 5.49 -18.22 -9.79
CA LYS A 279 6.56 -19.22 -9.67
C LYS A 279 7.67 -19.04 -10.72
N ASN A 280 7.32 -18.70 -11.96
CA ASN A 280 8.31 -18.45 -13.01
C ASN A 280 9.14 -17.20 -12.71
N LEU A 281 8.49 -16.13 -12.28
CA LEU A 281 9.14 -14.89 -11.83
C LEU A 281 10.23 -15.18 -10.80
N GLY A 282 9.90 -15.85 -9.70
CA GLY A 282 10.92 -16.12 -8.67
C GLY A 282 12.02 -17.06 -9.12
N LYS A 283 11.78 -18.01 -10.04
CA LYS A 283 12.87 -18.82 -10.59
C LYS A 283 13.90 -17.98 -11.36
N LYS A 284 13.43 -17.03 -12.17
CA LYS A 284 14.32 -16.14 -12.92
C LYS A 284 15.13 -15.25 -11.99
N ILE A 285 14.49 -14.64 -10.99
CA ILE A 285 15.17 -13.79 -10.01
C ILE A 285 16.14 -14.61 -9.14
N GLU A 286 15.74 -15.79 -8.67
CA GLU A 286 16.59 -16.67 -7.85
C GLU A 286 17.90 -17.01 -8.56
N GLY A 287 17.82 -17.30 -9.87
CA GLY A 287 18.98 -17.64 -10.68
C GLY A 287 20.00 -16.50 -10.82
N LYS A 288 19.57 -15.23 -10.74
CA LYS A 288 20.42 -14.06 -10.92
C LYS A 288 20.86 -13.40 -9.62
N HIS A 289 19.94 -13.31 -8.65
CA HIS A 289 20.11 -12.47 -7.46
C HIS A 289 19.92 -13.25 -6.14
N GLY A 290 19.64 -14.55 -6.22
CA GLY A 290 19.50 -15.41 -5.04
C GLY A 290 18.14 -15.35 -4.35
N SER A 291 17.95 -16.24 -3.37
CA SER A 291 16.65 -16.52 -2.76
C SER A 291 16.13 -15.43 -1.81
N ALA A 292 17.02 -14.61 -1.22
CA ALA A 292 16.64 -13.51 -0.34
C ALA A 292 15.83 -12.44 -1.08
N LEU A 293 16.24 -12.08 -2.30
CA LEU A 293 15.55 -11.08 -3.13
C LEU A 293 14.24 -11.60 -3.72
N VAL A 294 14.14 -12.92 -3.96
CA VAL A 294 12.86 -13.56 -4.30
C VAL A 294 11.86 -13.47 -3.14
N SER A 295 12.32 -13.71 -1.91
CA SER A 295 11.49 -13.54 -0.70
C SER A 295 10.96 -12.12 -0.56
N GLN A 296 11.75 -11.11 -0.92
CA GLN A 296 11.36 -9.70 -0.93
C GLN A 296 10.29 -9.41 -1.99
N ILE A 297 10.51 -9.77 -3.25
CA ILE A 297 9.53 -9.55 -4.33
C ILE A 297 8.20 -10.26 -4.05
N TYR A 298 8.25 -11.44 -3.44
CA TYR A 298 7.07 -12.20 -3.04
C TYR A 298 6.38 -11.71 -1.75
N GLY A 299 6.98 -10.77 -1.01
CA GLY A 299 6.45 -10.29 0.26
C GLY A 299 6.42 -11.37 1.35
N HIS A 300 7.39 -12.28 1.36
CA HIS A 300 7.50 -13.38 2.32
C HIS A 300 8.48 -13.02 3.46
N LYS A 301 7.97 -12.73 4.68
CA LYS A 301 8.82 -12.62 5.87
C LYS A 301 9.17 -14.03 6.39
N GLY A 302 10.30 -14.57 5.93
CA GLY A 302 10.88 -15.82 6.42
C GLY A 302 11.92 -15.54 7.51
N PRO A 303 11.93 -16.28 8.64
CA PRO A 303 12.84 -16.03 9.76
C PRO A 303 14.34 -16.23 9.45
N GLY A 304 14.69 -16.81 8.29
CA GLY A 304 16.07 -17.00 7.83
C GLY A 304 16.43 -16.37 6.49
N THR A 305 15.51 -15.64 5.84
CA THR A 305 15.72 -15.06 4.49
C THR A 305 15.26 -13.61 4.36
N TYR A 306 14.47 -13.09 5.31
CA TYR A 306 14.23 -11.66 5.39
C TYR A 306 15.45 -11.06 6.10
N PRO A 307 16.28 -10.26 5.42
CA PRO A 307 17.47 -9.71 6.04
C PRO A 307 17.08 -8.90 7.27
N LYS A 308 17.72 -9.23 8.41
CA LYS A 308 17.66 -8.45 9.65
C LYS A 308 18.46 -7.15 9.54
N ASP A 309 19.18 -6.99 8.42
CA ASP A 309 20.15 -5.94 8.19
C ASP A 309 19.54 -4.86 7.29
N TYR A 310 19.72 -3.60 7.71
CA TYR A 310 19.63 -2.27 7.06
C TYR A 310 19.28 -2.14 5.56
N LEU A 311 18.40 -2.96 5.01
CA LEU A 311 17.90 -2.82 3.66
C LEU A 311 16.72 -1.86 3.70
N GLN A 312 16.88 -0.76 2.95
CA GLN A 312 15.92 0.33 2.85
C GLN A 312 14.53 -0.20 2.44
N HIS A 313 13.51 0.62 2.69
CA HIS A 313 12.08 0.32 2.48
C HIS A 313 11.67 0.04 1.02
N CYS A 314 12.57 -0.32 0.11
CA CYS A 314 12.30 -0.69 -1.28
C CYS A 314 13.30 -1.76 -1.79
N SER A 315 12.91 -2.59 -2.74
CA SER A 315 13.78 -3.61 -3.36
C SER A 315 14.92 -2.98 -4.17
N PRO A 316 16.18 -3.45 -4.02
CA PRO A 316 17.33 -2.90 -4.73
C PRO A 316 17.53 -3.48 -6.14
N ILE A 317 16.54 -4.17 -6.71
CA ILE A 317 16.68 -4.86 -7.99
C ILE A 317 15.65 -4.43 -9.01
N ASP A 318 16.10 -4.35 -10.25
CA ASP A 318 15.25 -4.17 -11.42
C ASP A 318 14.66 -5.53 -11.81
N ALA A 319 13.51 -5.84 -11.24
CA ALA A 319 12.85 -7.11 -11.49
C ALA A 319 12.47 -7.30 -12.96
N VAL A 320 12.19 -6.23 -13.70
CA VAL A 320 11.75 -6.32 -15.10
C VAL A 320 12.92 -6.63 -16.01
N SER A 321 14.02 -5.89 -15.91
CA SER A 321 15.25 -6.18 -16.66
C SER A 321 15.79 -7.57 -16.34
N ALA A 322 15.74 -7.98 -15.07
CA ALA A 322 16.12 -9.32 -14.64
C ALA A 322 15.28 -10.43 -15.32
N ILE A 323 13.97 -10.22 -15.50
CA ILE A 323 13.08 -11.17 -16.20
C ILE A 323 13.33 -11.16 -17.71
N LEU A 324 13.60 -10.00 -18.29
CA LEU A 324 13.78 -9.83 -19.73
C LEU A 324 15.17 -10.20 -20.22
N ASP A 325 16.10 -10.45 -19.30
CA ASP A 325 17.51 -10.67 -19.61
C ASP A 325 18.14 -9.43 -20.28
N GLU A 326 17.68 -8.25 -19.86
CA GLU A 326 18.16 -6.93 -20.28
C GLU A 326 19.20 -6.38 -19.27
N LYS A 327 19.86 -5.26 -19.61
CA LYS A 327 20.81 -4.59 -18.71
C LYS A 327 20.03 -3.89 -17.60
N ASP A 328 20.43 -4.11 -16.35
CA ASP A 328 19.80 -3.48 -15.19
C ASP A 328 19.81 -1.94 -15.31
N GLN A 329 18.66 -1.33 -15.04
CA GLN A 329 18.52 0.11 -14.89
C GLN A 329 18.47 0.48 -13.42
N SER A 330 19.32 1.42 -12.99
CA SER A 330 19.39 1.83 -11.58
C SER A 330 18.60 3.10 -11.28
N ASP A 331 18.33 3.96 -12.27
CA ASP A 331 17.71 5.28 -12.06
C ASP A 331 16.42 5.25 -11.21
N HIS A 332 15.52 4.31 -11.50
CA HIS A 332 14.28 4.17 -10.73
C HIS A 332 14.51 3.62 -9.31
N ILE A 333 15.50 2.75 -9.14
CA ILE A 333 15.89 2.19 -7.85
C ILE A 333 16.53 3.29 -7.01
N GLU A 334 17.49 4.02 -7.57
CA GLU A 334 18.15 5.19 -6.97
C GLU A 334 17.13 6.25 -6.58
N TYR A 335 16.11 6.53 -7.40
CA TYR A 335 15.03 7.41 -7.01
C TYR A 335 14.26 6.88 -5.79
N PHE A 336 13.89 5.60 -5.75
CA PHE A 336 13.09 5.04 -4.64
C PHE A 336 13.90 4.68 -3.38
N GLN A 337 15.22 4.55 -3.47
CA GLN A 337 16.13 4.18 -2.38
C GLN A 337 17.00 5.36 -1.92
N GLY A 338 17.35 6.25 -2.83
CA GLY A 338 18.23 7.37 -2.60
C GLY A 338 17.65 8.41 -1.64
N PHE A 339 18.55 9.20 -1.07
CA PHE A 339 18.19 10.32 -0.21
C PHE A 339 17.63 11.51 -0.99
N GLU A 340 17.90 11.58 -2.29
CA GLU A 340 17.49 12.69 -3.15
C GLU A 340 15.98 12.91 -3.17
N LYS A 341 15.16 11.85 -3.17
CA LYS A 341 13.69 12.00 -3.11
C LYS A 341 13.15 12.66 -1.83
N PHE A 342 13.96 12.66 -0.76
CA PHE A 342 13.64 13.27 0.53
C PHE A 342 14.24 14.67 0.66
N TYR A 343 15.11 15.06 -0.27
CA TYR A 343 15.70 16.38 -0.30
C TYR A 343 14.73 17.36 -0.95
N GLU A 344 14.29 18.34 -0.16
CA GLU A 344 13.37 19.38 -0.62
C GLU A 344 14.04 20.75 -0.43
N PRO A 345 14.60 21.34 -1.52
CA PRO A 345 15.23 22.65 -1.43
C PRO A 345 14.29 23.69 -0.83
N GLY A 346 14.74 24.40 0.21
CA GLY A 346 13.96 25.41 0.92
C GLY A 346 12.99 24.90 2.00
N LEU A 347 13.08 23.62 2.39
CA LEU A 347 12.24 23.05 3.45
C LEU A 347 12.33 23.90 4.74
N PRO A 348 11.20 24.37 5.31
CA PRO A 348 11.20 25.27 6.46
C PRO A 348 11.95 24.72 7.68
N GLY A 349 12.88 25.50 8.22
CA GLY A 349 13.60 25.19 9.45
C GLY A 349 12.78 25.43 10.72
N GLU A 350 11.89 26.41 10.68
CA GLU A 350 11.13 26.94 11.81
C GLU A 350 9.66 27.17 11.42
N LEU A 351 8.81 27.38 12.44
CA LEU A 351 7.40 27.68 12.25
C LEU A 351 7.19 29.17 11.94
N PRO A 352 6.23 29.51 11.07
CA PRO A 352 5.75 30.87 10.93
C PRO A 352 5.25 31.46 12.26
N ALA A 353 5.47 32.76 12.48
CA ALA A 353 5.14 33.43 13.75
C ALA A 353 3.67 33.27 14.18
N ASN A 354 2.74 33.30 13.23
CA ASN A 354 1.31 33.09 13.51
C ASN A 354 1.02 31.67 14.02
N ILE A 355 1.73 30.65 13.53
CA ILE A 355 1.58 29.28 14.01
C ILE A 355 2.23 29.13 15.39
N GLU A 356 3.37 29.78 15.63
CA GLU A 356 3.98 29.82 16.97
C GLU A 356 3.06 30.44 18.01
N GLU A 357 2.35 31.51 17.67
CA GLU A 357 1.36 32.15 18.55
C GLU A 357 0.22 31.19 18.89
N CYS A 358 -0.33 30.46 17.91
CA CYS A 358 -1.38 29.45 18.16
C CYS A 358 -0.92 28.34 19.12
N ILE A 359 0.36 27.94 19.09
CA ILE A 359 0.90 26.97 20.06
C ILE A 359 0.89 27.54 21.48
N LEU A 360 1.18 28.83 21.64
CA LEU A 360 1.17 29.48 22.95
C LEU A 360 -0.25 29.63 23.53
N GLU A 361 -1.26 29.67 22.66
CA GLU A 361 -2.68 29.68 23.01
C GLU A 361 -3.26 28.28 23.29
N ASN A 362 -2.46 27.22 23.12
CA ASN A 362 -2.91 25.85 23.41
C ASN A 362 -3.32 25.69 24.88
N SER A 363 -4.47 25.04 25.13
CA SER A 363 -5.04 24.88 26.46
C SER A 363 -4.08 24.23 27.46
N GLU A 364 -3.31 23.22 27.03
CA GLU A 364 -2.33 22.55 27.90
C GLU A 364 -1.18 23.49 28.30
N ILE A 365 -0.70 24.31 27.35
CA ILE A 365 0.36 25.29 27.58
C ILE A 365 -0.14 26.40 28.52
N LEU A 366 -1.36 26.89 28.32
CA LEU A 366 -2.01 27.88 29.18
C LEU A 366 -2.26 27.37 30.60
N GLU A 367 -2.65 26.10 30.76
CA GLU A 367 -2.83 25.46 32.07
C GLU A 367 -1.51 25.31 32.83
N ILE A 368 -0.42 24.93 32.15
CA ILE A 368 0.90 24.86 32.79
C ILE A 368 1.36 26.27 33.18
N ARG A 369 1.13 27.27 32.33
CA ARG A 369 1.46 28.67 32.62
C ARG A 369 0.70 29.18 33.84
N SER A 370 -0.61 28.95 33.89
CA SER A 370 -1.46 29.28 35.05
C SER A 370 -0.99 28.60 36.33
N ARG A 371 -0.55 27.33 36.25
CA ARG A 371 0.04 26.60 37.40
C ARG A 371 1.35 27.23 37.87
N ILE A 372 2.22 27.64 36.95
CA ILE A 372 3.47 28.34 37.29
C ILE A 372 3.14 29.66 38.01
N GLU A 373 2.21 30.46 37.49
CA GLU A 373 1.77 31.71 38.11
C GLU A 373 1.16 31.48 39.50
N LEU A 374 0.36 30.43 39.68
CA LEU A 374 -0.20 30.07 40.99
C LEU A 374 0.91 29.66 41.99
N LEU A 375 1.88 28.85 41.56
CA LEU A 375 2.99 28.44 42.41
C LEU A 375 3.89 29.63 42.80
N GLU A 376 4.09 30.58 41.89
CA GLU A 376 4.84 31.81 42.14
C GLU A 376 4.09 32.73 43.10
N THR A 377 2.77 32.91 42.93
CA THR A 377 1.94 33.74 43.82
C THR A 377 1.80 33.15 45.22
N GLN A 378 1.81 31.82 45.35
CA GLN A 378 1.75 31.12 46.64
C GLN A 378 3.12 31.01 47.35
N ASN A 379 4.21 31.57 46.78
CA ASN A 379 5.57 31.39 47.28
C ASN A 379 5.92 29.90 47.54
N ALA A 380 5.49 29.03 46.63
CA ALA A 380 5.80 27.61 46.70
C ALA A 380 7.31 27.35 46.65
N ASP A 381 7.73 26.14 46.99
CA ASP A 381 9.15 25.81 47.01
C ASP A 381 9.79 25.96 45.62
N LYS A 382 11.03 26.45 45.58
CA LYS A 382 11.76 26.68 44.33
C LYS A 382 11.89 25.42 43.46
N LYS A 383 11.89 24.21 44.04
CA LYS A 383 12.01 22.97 43.26
C LYS A 383 10.72 22.71 42.49
N SER A 384 9.54 22.90 43.09
CA SER A 384 8.26 22.74 42.41
C SER A 384 8.08 23.75 41.27
N ILE A 385 8.42 25.03 41.47
CA ILE A 385 8.38 26.04 40.40
C ILE A 385 9.33 25.66 39.26
N THR A 386 10.54 25.19 39.59
CA THR A 386 11.53 24.77 38.58
C THR A 386 11.07 23.54 37.81
N ALA A 387 10.44 22.58 38.48
CA ALA A 387 9.89 21.38 37.86
C ALA A 387 8.78 21.73 36.87
N GLU A 388 7.83 22.60 37.25
CA GLU A 388 6.78 23.03 36.32
C GLU A 388 7.31 23.91 35.17
N LYS A 389 8.32 24.76 35.40
CA LYS A 389 9.01 25.47 34.29
C LYS A 389 9.75 24.51 33.35
N ALA A 390 10.27 23.40 33.85
CA ALA A 390 10.85 22.36 33.00
C ALA A 390 9.76 21.60 32.22
N ASN A 391 8.63 21.31 32.86
CA ASN A 391 7.45 20.71 32.23
C ASN A 391 6.94 21.60 31.08
N TYR A 392 6.73 22.89 31.33
CA TYR A 392 6.36 23.89 30.31
C TYR A 392 7.28 23.85 29.09
N ARG A 393 8.60 23.92 29.29
CA ARG A 393 9.59 23.91 28.20
C ARG A 393 9.53 22.62 27.39
N LYS A 394 9.36 21.47 28.05
CA LYS A 394 9.25 20.17 27.40
C LYS A 394 7.98 20.08 26.55
N THR A 395 6.84 20.43 27.13
CA THR A 395 5.54 20.38 26.44
C THR A 395 5.51 21.36 25.26
N LEU A 396 6.02 22.58 25.45
CA LEU A 396 6.14 23.56 24.36
C LEU A 396 7.02 23.04 23.22
N LEU A 397 8.16 22.42 23.53
CA LEU A 397 9.04 21.83 22.53
C LEU A 397 8.37 20.68 21.78
N GLN A 398 7.60 19.83 22.47
CA GLN A 398 6.86 18.74 21.84
C GLN A 398 5.81 19.24 20.85
N HIS A 399 4.99 20.22 21.24
CA HIS A 399 4.01 20.86 20.35
C HIS A 399 4.71 21.52 19.16
N ARG A 400 5.81 22.25 19.37
CA ARG A 400 6.60 22.84 18.28
C ARG A 400 7.14 21.81 17.31
N ILE A 401 7.69 20.68 17.79
CA ILE A 401 8.22 19.63 16.91
C ILE A 401 7.10 18.99 16.08
N LEU A 402 5.95 18.70 16.70
CA LEU A 402 4.80 18.11 16.03
C LEU A 402 4.24 19.06 14.97
N GLU A 403 3.98 20.32 15.34
CA GLU A 403 3.43 21.31 14.43
C GLU A 403 4.42 21.64 13.30
N LEU A 404 5.73 21.72 13.58
CA LEU A 404 6.75 21.90 12.55
C LEU A 404 6.78 20.73 11.57
N LYS A 405 6.58 19.50 12.05
CA LYS A 405 6.47 18.33 11.18
C LYS A 405 5.23 18.44 10.27
N GLU A 406 4.07 18.76 10.83
CA GLU A 406 2.84 18.92 10.06
C GLU A 406 2.91 20.08 9.06
N TYR A 407 3.54 21.19 9.46
CA TYR A 407 3.80 22.32 8.57
C TYR A 407 4.74 21.94 7.43
N ARG A 408 5.83 21.22 7.71
CA ARG A 408 6.73 20.69 6.68
C ARG A 408 6.02 19.75 5.72
N ASP A 409 5.20 18.83 6.24
CA ASP A 409 4.44 17.89 5.42
C ASP A 409 3.47 18.63 4.48
N ARG A 410 2.76 19.66 4.98
CA ARG A 410 1.93 20.56 4.17
C ARG A 410 2.74 21.34 3.13
N TRP A 411 3.85 21.93 3.53
CA TRP A 411 4.71 22.72 2.65
C TRP A 411 5.29 21.89 1.51
N VAL A 412 5.79 20.69 1.80
CA VAL A 412 6.32 19.76 0.79
C VAL A 412 5.20 19.36 -0.17
N ARG A 413 4.01 19.07 0.35
CA ARG A 413 2.83 18.74 -0.45
C ARG A 413 2.46 19.87 -1.39
N GLU A 414 2.34 21.10 -0.89
CA GLU A 414 2.02 22.29 -1.69
C GLU A 414 3.07 22.53 -2.77
N LYS A 415 4.36 22.44 -2.43
CA LYS A 415 5.45 22.61 -3.40
C LYS A 415 5.38 21.57 -4.52
N ARG A 416 5.15 20.30 -4.19
CA ARG A 416 4.99 19.22 -5.18
C ARG A 416 3.73 19.42 -6.03
N ASP A 417 2.63 19.85 -5.42
CA ASP A 417 1.38 20.20 -6.13
C ASP A 417 1.60 21.35 -7.11
N GLN A 418 2.40 22.36 -6.75
CA GLN A 418 2.78 23.43 -7.67
C GLN A 418 3.60 22.92 -8.86
N ARG A 419 4.51 21.96 -8.67
CA ARG A 419 5.22 21.31 -9.79
C ARG A 419 4.24 20.63 -10.75
N ILE A 420 3.19 19.99 -10.24
CA ILE A 420 2.15 19.35 -11.07
C ILE A 420 1.31 20.42 -11.80
N LEU A 421 0.87 21.47 -11.10
CA LEU A 421 0.09 22.57 -11.66
C LEU A 421 0.83 23.27 -12.80
N ASN A 422 2.12 23.52 -12.61
CA ASN A 422 2.95 24.18 -13.61
C ASN A 422 3.51 23.21 -14.67
N ARG A 423 3.13 21.93 -14.63
CA ARG A 423 3.63 20.88 -15.55
C ARG A 423 5.16 20.79 -15.57
N GLY A 424 5.81 20.99 -14.42
CA GLY A 424 7.27 21.04 -14.28
C GLY A 424 7.93 22.32 -14.79
N LYS A 425 7.17 23.24 -15.39
CA LYS A 425 7.69 24.50 -15.95
C LYS A 425 7.85 25.56 -14.86
N GLY A 426 8.92 26.34 -14.96
CA GLY A 426 9.06 27.55 -14.16
C GLY A 426 9.33 27.31 -12.68
N GLU A 427 9.95 26.19 -12.28
CA GLU A 427 10.69 26.20 -11.02
C GLU A 427 11.78 27.27 -11.15
N PRO A 428 11.71 28.38 -10.39
CA PRO A 428 12.89 29.19 -10.22
C PRO A 428 13.94 28.25 -9.62
N MET A 429 15.19 28.32 -10.09
CA MET A 429 16.30 28.07 -9.18
C MET A 429 16.06 28.98 -7.98
N ASN A 430 15.47 28.45 -6.91
CA ASN A 430 15.20 29.24 -5.72
C ASN A 430 16.55 29.53 -5.07
N SER A 431 17.16 30.63 -5.51
CA SER A 431 18.26 31.32 -4.86
C SER A 431 17.73 31.93 -3.56
N GLY A 432 17.59 31.12 -2.52
CA GLY A 432 16.87 31.59 -1.35
C GLY A 432 16.85 30.60 -0.20
N ASN A 433 18.03 30.25 0.32
CA ASN A 433 18.15 29.92 1.74
C ASN A 433 17.28 30.91 2.54
N ASP A 434 16.41 30.39 3.41
CA ASP A 434 15.62 31.17 4.36
C ASP A 434 16.52 32.18 5.10
N ILE A 435 15.97 33.31 5.56
CA ILE A 435 16.72 34.35 6.29
C ILE A 435 17.49 33.72 7.45
N ASN A 436 16.92 32.74 8.13
CA ASN A 436 17.61 31.98 9.18
C ASN A 436 18.71 31.09 8.63
N THR A 437 18.52 30.42 7.49
CA THR A 437 19.60 29.64 6.85
C THR A 437 20.74 30.55 6.37
N ARG A 438 20.44 31.76 5.88
CA ARG A 438 21.44 32.79 5.55
C ARG A 438 22.14 33.32 6.80
N SER A 439 21.40 33.54 7.89
CA SER A 439 21.95 34.02 9.16
C SER A 439 22.80 32.96 9.85
N GLN A 440 22.36 31.70 9.86
CA GLN A 440 23.17 30.55 10.29
C GLN A 440 24.40 30.36 9.40
N ALA A 441 24.30 30.60 8.09
CA ALA A 441 25.45 30.59 7.20
C ALA A 441 26.46 31.71 7.50
N LEU A 442 26.01 32.85 8.04
CA LEU A 442 26.89 33.93 8.47
C LEU A 442 27.54 33.66 9.83
N VAL A 443 26.82 32.99 10.74
CA VAL A 443 27.31 32.65 12.10
C VAL A 443 28.15 31.37 12.11
N MET A 444 27.84 30.40 11.24
CA MET A 444 28.51 29.11 11.08
C MET A 444 28.79 28.84 9.58
N PRO A 445 29.71 29.61 8.96
CA PRO A 445 29.98 29.51 7.52
C PRO A 445 30.51 28.14 7.07
N GLU A 446 31.09 27.36 7.97
CA GLU A 446 31.51 25.98 7.73
C GLU A 446 30.31 25.05 7.52
N VAL A 447 29.27 25.17 8.36
CA VAL A 447 28.05 24.36 8.24
C VAL A 447 27.30 24.68 6.95
N ALA A 448 27.24 25.96 6.57
CA ALA A 448 26.64 26.36 5.31
C ALA A 448 27.47 25.94 4.08
N ARG A 449 28.80 25.96 4.16
CA ARG A 449 29.68 25.38 3.12
C ARG A 449 29.40 23.89 2.96
N ILE A 450 29.39 23.14 4.06
CA ILE A 450 29.08 21.71 4.06
C ILE A 450 27.68 21.47 3.48
N ALA A 451 26.66 22.19 3.93
CA ALA A 451 25.30 22.03 3.41
C ALA A 451 25.19 22.34 1.91
N THR A 452 25.88 23.39 1.43
CA THR A 452 25.91 23.76 0.01
C THR A 452 26.58 22.68 -0.83
N VAL A 453 27.71 22.15 -0.35
CA VAL A 453 28.42 21.06 -1.01
C VAL A 453 27.62 19.75 -0.97
N MET A 454 26.99 19.42 0.15
CA MET A 454 26.12 18.24 0.28
C MET A 454 24.89 18.32 -0.64
N SER A 455 24.44 19.53 -1.00
CA SER A 455 23.37 19.72 -1.99
C SER A 455 23.83 19.66 -3.45
N CYS A 456 25.15 19.61 -3.69
CA CYS A 456 25.72 19.49 -5.02
C CYS A 456 25.90 18.01 -5.41
N THR A 457 25.46 17.64 -6.61
CA THR A 457 25.61 16.29 -7.15
C THR A 457 26.89 16.11 -7.99
N LYS A 458 27.70 17.16 -8.14
CA LYS A 458 28.96 17.11 -8.90
C LYS A 458 30.10 16.60 -8.01
N GLU A 459 31.04 15.87 -8.61
CA GLU A 459 32.30 15.54 -7.93
C GLU A 459 33.02 16.82 -7.49
N LEU A 460 33.48 16.81 -6.24
CA LEU A 460 34.24 17.94 -5.69
C LEU A 460 35.59 18.01 -6.39
N SER A 461 35.95 19.21 -6.82
CA SER A 461 37.32 19.49 -7.22
C SER A 461 38.28 19.33 -6.03
N PHE A 462 39.56 19.10 -6.33
CA PHE A 462 40.59 18.98 -5.29
C PHE A 462 40.64 20.21 -4.36
N ASP A 463 40.43 21.41 -4.92
CA ASP A 463 40.39 22.66 -4.16
C ASP A 463 39.15 22.73 -3.24
N GLU A 464 38.00 22.21 -3.68
CA GLU A 464 36.81 22.10 -2.82
C GLU A 464 37.00 21.06 -1.72
N MET A 465 37.70 19.95 -2.00
CA MET A 465 38.03 18.94 -0.98
C MET A 465 38.92 19.49 0.13
N LEU A 466 39.86 20.39 -0.19
CA LEU A 466 40.74 21.03 0.79
C LEU A 466 40.00 21.98 1.75
N LEU A 467 38.77 22.40 1.44
CA LEU A 467 37.94 23.20 2.33
C LEU A 467 37.31 22.39 3.48
N PHE A 468 37.46 21.06 3.48
CA PHE A 468 36.93 20.13 4.49
C PHE A 468 37.99 19.53 5.43
N VAL A 469 39.28 19.85 5.20
CA VAL A 469 40.43 19.46 6.03
C VAL A 469 40.85 20.65 6.87
#